data_AF-A0A924AAD1-F1
#
_entry.id   AF-A0A924AAD1-F1
#
_cell.length_a   1.000
_cell.length_b   1.000
_cell.length_c   1.000
_cell.angle_alpha   90.00
_cell.angle_beta   90.00
_cell.angle_gamma   90.00
#
_symmetry.space_group_name_H-M   'P 1'
#
loop_
_entity.id
_entity.type
_entity.pdbx_description
1 polymer ?
#
loop_
_entity_poly.entity_id
_entity_poly.type
_entity_poly.pdbx_seq_one_letter_code
_entity_poly.pdbx_strand_id
1 'polypeptide(L)'
;MKEIVKQTSEKPSKALRRPVRLKFKSTIKRGTGEAHILMENNPDFDFTNDIVNAALKNNAFDEQSEGTRAEYIYDLTKISGNEKEIKDAVLKALATQESDMGALEQLFDLAAMFAFEGDENAKKAVYKRYFKKLQTGSEHVGEQAILAIDGIEGLKHIAETKGKFIKSNKSFLETSKIADRFQEENPSVKVYKELEKAAGTNPAIKIYLDVIRNNKSDAKKTDKKSAYDKINELITSGDNVIIPKALINELSKSEIVKIADDFLAEVETERKEMYLQVFALIEFPYSYKPLLKLAGKKNAIKDKISEYACKSLQFFSGPDIRKFAITKLKDSTYPFQYFDLLVSNYKAGDSVLLTKFAKYFKHIQTVHMLAKSYIKIYNANNTAECEAPLLALYENLTCGICRADILKILIKNKVIPAQIKKEIKYDSYAGVRALYKGK
;
A
#
# COMPACT_ATOMS: atom_id res chain seq x y z
N MET A 1 -29.06 -23.66 51.91
CA MET A 1 -28.56 -24.66 50.94
C MET A 1 -28.42 -23.97 49.60
N LYS A 2 -27.19 -23.93 49.08
CA LYS A 2 -26.82 -23.29 47.81
C LYS A 2 -27.19 -24.22 46.67
N GLU A 3 -27.96 -23.76 45.70
CA GLU A 3 -27.94 -24.34 44.35
C GLU A 3 -27.22 -23.35 43.42
N ILE A 4 -25.99 -23.71 43.10
CA ILE A 4 -25.19 -23.08 42.06
C ILE A 4 -25.61 -23.74 40.76
N VAL A 5 -26.40 -23.03 39.94
CA VAL A 5 -26.62 -23.42 38.54
C VAL A 5 -25.32 -23.16 37.78
N LYS A 6 -24.56 -24.25 37.60
CA LYS A 6 -23.39 -24.30 36.75
C LYS A 6 -23.88 -24.24 35.31
N GLN A 7 -23.90 -23.04 34.71
CA GLN A 7 -24.05 -22.90 33.26
C GLN A 7 -22.83 -23.56 32.61
N THR A 8 -23.02 -24.77 32.11
CA THR A 8 -22.09 -25.43 31.20
C THR A 8 -22.16 -24.69 29.86
N SER A 9 -21.10 -23.96 29.51
CA SER A 9 -20.89 -23.46 28.16
C SER A 9 -20.67 -24.67 27.24
N GLU A 10 -21.74 -25.14 26.60
CA GLU A 10 -21.64 -26.14 25.55
C GLU A 10 -20.83 -25.55 24.39
N LYS A 11 -19.58 -26.01 24.31
CA LYS A 11 -18.68 -25.75 23.20
C LYS A 11 -19.42 -25.95 21.87
N PRO A 12 -19.50 -24.95 20.97
CA PRO A 12 -20.29 -25.04 19.76
C PRO A 12 -19.86 -26.23 18.91
N SER A 13 -20.82 -26.90 18.27
CA SER A 13 -20.58 -28.14 17.51
C SER A 13 -19.49 -27.95 16.44
N LYS A 14 -18.75 -29.02 16.13
CA LYS A 14 -17.66 -29.01 15.13
C LYS A 14 -18.10 -28.47 13.76
N ALA A 15 -19.40 -28.60 13.42
CA ALA A 15 -19.99 -28.08 12.19
C ALA A 15 -20.11 -26.55 12.18
N LEU A 16 -20.49 -25.91 13.29
CA LEU A 16 -20.55 -24.44 13.39
C LEU A 16 -19.16 -23.77 13.44
N ARG A 17 -18.13 -24.51 13.87
CA ARG A 17 -16.75 -23.99 13.99
C ARG A 17 -16.06 -23.71 12.66
N ARG A 18 -16.37 -24.48 11.62
CA ARG A 18 -15.68 -24.40 10.32
C ARG A 18 -15.98 -23.08 9.58
N PRO A 19 -17.24 -22.62 9.45
CA PRO A 19 -17.55 -21.33 8.82
C PRO A 19 -16.87 -20.14 9.51
N VAL A 20 -16.89 -20.10 10.84
CA VAL A 20 -16.27 -19.02 11.64
C VAL A 20 -14.76 -18.94 11.37
N ARG A 21 -14.05 -20.07 11.42
CA ARG A 21 -12.60 -20.08 11.15
C ARG A 21 -12.26 -19.70 9.70
N LEU A 22 -13.03 -20.17 8.73
CA LEU A 22 -12.81 -19.79 7.31
C LEU A 22 -13.02 -18.29 7.11
N LYS A 23 -14.05 -17.73 7.74
CA LYS A 23 -14.31 -16.30 7.71
C LYS A 23 -13.19 -15.53 8.39
N PHE A 24 -12.75 -15.94 9.58
CA PHE A 24 -11.63 -15.32 10.31
C PHE A 24 -10.33 -15.32 9.48
N LYS A 25 -9.98 -16.45 8.86
CA LYS A 25 -8.82 -16.56 7.97
C LYS A 25 -8.89 -15.57 6.80
N SER A 26 -10.06 -15.37 6.23
CA SER A 26 -10.26 -14.38 5.16
C SER A 26 -10.11 -12.96 5.69
N THR A 27 -10.76 -12.62 6.81
CA THR A 27 -10.77 -11.26 7.37
C THR A 27 -9.40 -10.83 7.88
N ILE A 28 -8.67 -11.72 8.56
CA ILE A 28 -7.31 -11.41 9.04
C ILE A 28 -6.34 -11.22 7.88
N LYS A 29 -6.48 -12.02 6.81
CA LYS A 29 -5.72 -11.86 5.57
C LYS A 29 -6.07 -10.58 4.82
N ARG A 30 -7.33 -10.13 4.86
CA ARG A 30 -7.71 -8.82 4.29
C ARG A 30 -7.25 -7.66 5.16
N GLY A 31 -7.10 -7.86 6.46
CA GLY A 31 -6.76 -6.80 7.41
C GLY A 31 -7.96 -5.91 7.74
N THR A 32 -9.18 -6.46 7.65
CA THR A 32 -10.40 -5.73 8.02
C THR A 32 -10.72 -5.93 9.49
N GLY A 33 -11.30 -4.92 10.14
CA GLY A 33 -11.75 -5.01 11.53
C GLY A 33 -12.82 -6.08 11.79
N GLU A 34 -13.39 -6.69 10.74
CA GLU A 34 -14.27 -7.85 10.85
C GLU A 34 -13.64 -8.99 11.66
N ALA A 35 -12.30 -9.17 11.59
CA ALA A 35 -11.62 -10.20 12.38
C ALA A 35 -11.73 -9.95 13.89
N HIS A 36 -11.60 -8.69 14.31
CA HIS A 36 -11.79 -8.26 15.69
C HIS A 36 -13.22 -8.56 16.16
N ILE A 37 -14.22 -8.14 15.38
CA ILE A 37 -15.64 -8.38 15.69
C ILE A 37 -15.95 -9.88 15.76
N LEU A 38 -15.34 -10.70 14.90
CA LEU A 38 -15.51 -12.15 14.94
C LEU A 38 -14.96 -12.75 16.23
N MET A 39 -13.83 -12.25 16.76
CA MET A 39 -13.30 -12.70 18.05
C MET A 39 -14.21 -12.28 19.21
N GLU A 40 -14.67 -11.03 19.23
CA GLU A 40 -15.61 -10.55 20.26
C GLU A 40 -16.90 -11.37 20.29
N ASN A 41 -17.43 -11.76 19.13
CA ASN A 41 -18.64 -12.56 19.03
C ASN A 41 -18.44 -14.07 19.29
N ASN A 42 -17.19 -14.54 19.40
CA ASN A 42 -16.86 -15.95 19.58
C ASN A 42 -15.76 -16.13 20.65
N PRO A 43 -15.99 -15.71 21.92
CA PRO A 43 -14.96 -15.66 22.95
C PRO A 43 -14.38 -17.04 23.32
N ASP A 44 -15.18 -18.11 23.17
CA ASP A 44 -14.74 -19.49 23.45
C ASP A 44 -13.96 -20.14 22.28
N PHE A 45 -13.77 -19.42 21.18
CA PHE A 45 -13.12 -19.93 19.99
C PHE A 45 -11.64 -19.56 19.97
N ASP A 46 -10.77 -20.58 19.92
CA ASP A 46 -9.34 -20.37 19.82
C ASP A 46 -8.92 -20.01 18.38
N PHE A 47 -8.43 -18.77 18.21
CA PHE A 47 -7.90 -18.21 16.96
C PHE A 47 -6.36 -18.15 16.94
N THR A 48 -5.67 -18.64 17.98
CA THR A 48 -4.23 -18.45 18.19
C THR A 48 -3.40 -18.85 16.98
N ASN A 49 -3.64 -20.04 16.43
CA ASN A 49 -2.94 -20.52 15.23
C ASN A 49 -3.17 -19.63 14.01
N ASP A 50 -4.37 -19.06 13.85
CA ASP A 50 -4.68 -18.19 12.72
C ASP A 50 -3.99 -16.82 12.89
N ILE A 51 -3.88 -16.31 14.11
CA ILE A 51 -3.13 -15.09 14.45
C ILE A 51 -1.63 -15.31 14.24
N VAL A 52 -1.06 -16.42 14.71
CA VAL A 52 0.34 -16.78 14.46
C VAL A 52 0.63 -16.79 12.95
N ASN A 53 -0.21 -17.48 12.17
CA ASN A 53 -0.01 -17.53 10.72
C ASN A 53 -0.05 -16.15 10.05
N ALA A 54 -0.86 -15.23 10.56
CA ALA A 54 -0.89 -13.84 10.09
C ALA A 54 0.33 -13.04 10.58
N ALA A 55 0.81 -13.28 11.79
CA ALA A 55 1.99 -12.64 12.38
C ALA A 55 3.28 -12.98 11.61
N LEU A 56 3.39 -14.20 11.07
CA LEU A 56 4.59 -14.67 10.38
C LEU A 56 4.69 -14.22 8.91
N LYS A 57 3.71 -13.48 8.37
CA LYS A 57 3.67 -13.04 6.98
C LYS A 57 3.04 -11.66 6.84
N ASN A 58 3.68 -10.76 6.10
CA ASN A 58 3.00 -9.52 5.73
C ASN A 58 1.95 -9.81 4.64
N ASN A 59 0.68 -9.56 4.97
CA ASN A 59 -0.44 -9.76 4.05
C ASN A 59 -0.93 -8.45 3.39
N ALA A 60 -0.21 -7.34 3.58
CA ALA A 60 -0.40 -6.11 2.82
C ALA A 60 -0.30 -6.40 1.32
N PHE A 61 -1.01 -5.61 0.50
CA PHE A 61 -0.92 -5.78 -0.95
C PHE A 61 0.41 -5.22 -1.47
N ASP A 62 0.78 -4.03 -0.98
CA ASP A 62 2.06 -3.38 -1.24
C ASP A 62 2.63 -2.85 0.09
N GLU A 63 3.55 -3.60 0.67
CA GLU A 63 4.19 -3.27 1.96
C GLU A 63 5.00 -1.97 1.93
N GLN A 64 5.50 -1.55 0.76
CA GLN A 64 6.24 -0.28 0.64
C GLN A 64 5.32 0.93 0.80
N SER A 65 4.04 0.78 0.43
CA SER A 65 3.04 1.84 0.51
C SER A 65 2.14 1.74 1.75
N GLU A 66 1.87 0.52 2.23
CA GLU A 66 0.94 0.25 3.33
C GLU A 66 1.64 0.04 4.68
N GLY A 67 2.93 -0.32 4.68
CA GLY A 67 3.66 -0.76 5.86
C GLY A 67 3.29 -2.18 6.29
N THR A 68 3.54 -2.47 7.57
CA THR A 68 3.23 -3.77 8.19
C THR A 68 1.82 -3.78 8.78
N ARG A 69 1.36 -4.96 9.20
CA ARG A 69 0.11 -5.12 9.96
C ARG A 69 0.34 -5.40 11.44
N ALA A 70 1.51 -5.02 11.97
CA ALA A 70 1.91 -5.36 13.33
C ALA A 70 0.91 -4.87 14.38
N GLU A 71 0.53 -3.58 14.36
CA GLU A 71 -0.45 -3.00 15.30
C GLU A 71 -1.77 -3.79 15.31
N TYR A 72 -2.28 -4.10 14.12
CA TYR A 72 -3.51 -4.87 13.97
C TYR A 72 -3.40 -6.30 14.51
N ILE A 73 -2.31 -6.99 14.22
CA ILE A 73 -2.08 -8.37 14.69
C ILE A 73 -1.85 -8.38 16.20
N TYR A 74 -1.19 -7.36 16.72
CA TYR A 74 -0.94 -7.15 18.13
C TYR A 74 -2.25 -6.92 18.92
N ASP A 75 -3.17 -6.10 18.40
CA ASP A 75 -4.50 -5.93 19.00
C ASP A 75 -5.27 -7.26 19.07
N LEU A 76 -5.26 -8.05 17.99
CA LEU A 76 -5.87 -9.38 17.99
C LEU A 76 -5.18 -10.33 18.97
N THR A 77 -3.86 -10.20 19.14
CA THR A 77 -3.08 -10.97 20.11
C THR A 77 -3.55 -10.69 21.54
N LYS A 78 -3.74 -9.41 21.90
CA LYS A 78 -4.24 -9.01 23.21
C LYS A 78 -5.62 -9.58 23.52
N ILE A 79 -6.52 -9.54 22.54
CA ILE A 79 -7.90 -10.02 22.71
C ILE A 79 -7.97 -11.55 22.75
N SER A 80 -7.01 -12.25 22.12
CA SER A 80 -6.98 -13.71 22.10
C SER A 80 -6.77 -14.35 23.48
N GLY A 81 -6.18 -13.62 24.44
CA GLY A 81 -5.75 -14.16 25.72
C GLY A 81 -4.52 -15.09 25.65
N ASN A 82 -3.98 -15.36 24.46
CA ASN A 82 -2.86 -16.28 24.22
C ASN A 82 -1.57 -15.55 23.82
N GLU A 83 -1.35 -14.37 24.39
CA GLU A 83 -0.23 -13.49 24.07
C GLU A 83 1.13 -14.18 24.15
N LYS A 84 1.35 -14.99 25.20
CA LYS A 84 2.62 -15.71 25.39
C LYS A 84 2.93 -16.62 24.19
N GLU A 85 1.98 -17.43 23.75
CA GLU A 85 2.17 -18.38 22.65
C GLU A 85 2.44 -17.66 21.33
N ILE A 86 1.68 -16.60 21.05
CA ILE A 86 1.84 -15.81 19.83
C ILE A 86 3.18 -15.08 19.82
N LYS A 87 3.55 -14.45 20.94
CA LYS A 87 4.85 -13.79 21.11
C LYS A 87 6.01 -14.77 20.93
N ASP A 88 5.96 -15.94 21.56
CA ASP A 88 7.03 -16.95 21.44
C ASP A 88 7.20 -17.38 19.98
N ALA A 89 6.09 -17.53 19.23
CA ALA A 89 6.14 -17.82 17.80
C ALA A 89 6.76 -16.67 16.98
N VAL A 90 6.41 -15.41 17.28
CA VAL A 90 6.98 -14.21 16.63
C VAL A 90 8.48 -14.12 16.89
N LEU A 91 8.93 -14.24 18.14
CA LEU A 91 10.35 -14.12 18.49
C LEU A 91 11.18 -15.27 17.90
N LYS A 92 10.63 -16.48 17.87
CA LYS A 92 11.25 -17.62 17.20
C LYS A 92 11.42 -17.37 15.70
N ALA A 93 10.38 -16.88 15.03
CA ALA A 93 10.44 -16.59 13.60
C ALA A 93 11.37 -15.42 13.27
N LEU A 94 11.38 -14.36 14.10
CA LEU A 94 12.28 -13.21 13.95
C LEU A 94 13.75 -13.67 13.89
N ALA A 95 14.12 -14.65 14.72
CA ALA A 95 15.48 -15.19 14.76
C ALA A 95 15.90 -15.94 13.48
N THR A 96 14.94 -16.50 12.74
CA THR A 96 15.20 -17.45 11.63
C THR A 96 14.75 -16.97 10.25
N GLN A 97 13.91 -15.93 10.13
CA GLN A 97 13.37 -15.46 8.84
C GLN A 97 14.47 -14.80 7.99
N GLU A 98 14.93 -15.44 6.91
CA GLU A 98 16.03 -14.92 6.10
C GLU A 98 15.61 -14.28 4.77
N SER A 99 14.57 -14.79 4.10
CA SER A 99 14.30 -14.51 2.68
C SER A 99 13.13 -13.56 2.42
N ASP A 100 12.14 -13.53 3.31
CA ASP A 100 10.94 -12.69 3.16
C ASP A 100 11.12 -11.41 3.97
N MET A 101 11.51 -10.32 3.28
CA MET A 101 11.80 -9.03 3.91
C MET A 101 10.56 -8.40 4.54
N GLY A 102 9.41 -8.52 3.87
CA GLY A 102 8.12 -8.06 4.37
C GLY A 102 7.70 -8.76 5.66
N ALA A 103 7.80 -10.08 5.67
CA ALA A 103 7.57 -10.86 6.88
C ALA A 103 8.56 -10.49 7.99
N LEU A 104 9.84 -10.26 7.65
CA LEU A 104 10.84 -9.88 8.62
C LEU A 104 10.56 -8.51 9.25
N GLU A 105 10.20 -7.51 8.45
CA GLU A 105 9.83 -6.18 8.95
C GLU A 105 8.61 -6.26 9.87
N GLN A 106 7.59 -7.04 9.51
CA GLN A 106 6.43 -7.27 10.38
C GLN A 106 6.82 -7.94 11.72
N LEU A 107 7.75 -8.90 11.70
CA LEU A 107 8.23 -9.55 12.92
C LEU A 107 9.02 -8.59 13.81
N PHE A 108 9.80 -7.68 13.22
CA PHE A 108 10.47 -6.60 13.95
C PHE A 108 9.48 -5.68 14.64
N ASP A 109 8.47 -5.20 13.90
CA ASP A 109 7.46 -4.29 14.45
C ASP A 109 6.64 -4.96 15.56
N LEU A 110 6.22 -6.22 15.39
CA LEU A 110 5.53 -6.97 16.44
C LEU A 110 6.39 -7.16 17.69
N ALA A 111 7.66 -7.51 17.53
CA ALA A 111 8.59 -7.64 18.65
C ALA A 111 8.82 -6.30 19.35
N ALA A 112 8.87 -5.19 18.60
CA ALA A 112 8.97 -3.85 19.17
C ALA A 112 7.76 -3.48 20.02
N MET A 113 6.54 -3.87 19.61
CA MET A 113 5.33 -3.63 20.41
C MET A 113 5.38 -4.36 21.76
N PHE A 114 5.84 -5.62 21.79
CA PHE A 114 6.05 -6.33 23.07
C PHE A 114 7.15 -5.68 23.91
N ALA A 115 8.24 -5.24 23.28
CA ALA A 115 9.33 -4.56 23.97
C ALA A 115 8.88 -3.21 24.58
N PHE A 116 8.02 -2.47 23.87
CA PHE A 116 7.48 -1.19 24.34
C PHE A 116 6.62 -1.35 25.60
N GLU A 117 5.97 -2.50 25.79
CA GLU A 117 5.28 -2.85 27.04
C GLU A 117 6.19 -3.39 28.16
N GLY A 118 7.50 -3.44 27.94
CA GLY A 118 8.48 -3.87 28.93
C GLY A 118 8.97 -5.32 28.77
N ASP A 119 8.71 -5.98 27.64
CA ASP A 119 9.30 -7.30 27.37
C ASP A 119 10.78 -7.20 26.97
N GLU A 120 11.66 -7.39 27.96
CA GLU A 120 13.11 -7.37 27.78
C GLU A 120 13.64 -8.46 26.83
N ASN A 121 12.95 -9.60 26.70
CA ASN A 121 13.36 -10.64 25.77
C ASN A 121 13.06 -10.24 24.33
N ALA A 122 11.90 -9.62 24.10
CA ALA A 122 11.54 -9.07 22.80
C ALA A 122 12.51 -7.94 22.39
N LYS A 123 12.84 -7.05 23.32
CA LYS A 123 13.87 -6.00 23.11
C LYS A 123 15.21 -6.60 22.69
N LYS A 124 15.72 -7.57 23.46
CA LYS A 124 16.98 -8.27 23.12
C LYS A 124 16.92 -8.97 21.76
N ALA A 125 15.77 -9.58 21.42
CA ALA A 125 15.59 -10.25 20.14
C ALA A 125 15.66 -9.28 18.95
N VAL A 126 15.01 -8.10 19.05
CA VAL A 126 15.08 -7.03 18.05
C VAL A 126 16.53 -6.60 17.80
N TYR A 127 17.23 -6.20 18.85
CA TYR A 127 18.62 -5.73 18.75
C TYR A 127 19.56 -6.80 18.20
N LYS A 128 19.45 -8.04 18.70
CA LYS A 128 20.24 -9.18 18.21
C LYS A 128 19.98 -9.44 16.73
N ARG A 129 18.72 -9.38 16.30
CA ARG A 129 18.36 -9.66 14.91
C ARG A 129 18.84 -8.58 13.96
N TYR A 130 18.70 -7.31 14.34
CA TYR A 130 19.19 -6.16 13.58
C TYR A 130 20.69 -6.30 13.28
N PHE A 131 21.50 -6.58 14.32
CA PHE A 131 22.94 -6.78 14.17
C PHE A 131 23.27 -7.92 13.20
N LYS A 132 22.61 -9.07 13.33
CA LYS A 132 22.82 -10.22 12.42
C LYS A 132 22.49 -9.86 10.97
N LYS A 133 21.42 -9.09 10.71
CA LYS A 133 20.99 -8.77 9.35
C LYS A 133 21.88 -7.76 8.65
N LEU A 134 22.42 -6.79 9.38
CA LEU A 134 23.41 -5.86 8.83
C LEU A 134 24.62 -6.59 8.26
N GLN A 135 25.03 -7.69 8.89
CA GLN A 135 26.15 -8.52 8.41
C GLN A 135 25.83 -9.33 7.14
N THR A 136 24.56 -9.60 6.85
CA THR A 136 24.12 -10.47 5.74
C THR A 136 23.51 -9.70 4.56
N GLY A 137 23.63 -8.37 4.53
CA GLY A 137 23.22 -7.54 3.37
C GLY A 137 21.76 -7.08 3.36
N SER A 138 21.07 -7.04 4.51
CA SER A 138 19.72 -6.44 4.64
C SER A 138 19.79 -5.25 5.58
N GLU A 139 20.36 -4.15 5.08
CA GLU A 139 20.92 -3.05 5.88
C GLU A 139 19.91 -2.10 6.54
N HIS A 140 18.62 -2.18 6.18
CA HIS A 140 17.59 -1.23 6.63
C HIS A 140 16.46 -1.84 7.47
N VAL A 141 16.38 -3.17 7.58
CA VAL A 141 15.25 -3.83 8.26
C VAL A 141 15.45 -3.81 9.78
N GLY A 142 14.44 -3.34 10.52
CA GLY A 142 14.44 -3.30 11.99
C GLY A 142 14.93 -1.99 12.62
N GLU A 143 15.36 -1.02 11.82
CA GLU A 143 15.77 0.30 12.33
C GLU A 143 14.59 1.05 12.97
N GLN A 144 13.43 1.04 12.31
CA GLN A 144 12.21 1.66 12.83
C GLN A 144 11.76 1.01 14.14
N ALA A 145 11.87 -0.31 14.26
CA ALA A 145 11.62 -1.04 15.50
C ALA A 145 12.54 -0.58 16.65
N ILE A 146 13.84 -0.39 16.39
CA ILE A 146 14.77 0.12 17.41
C ILE A 146 14.43 1.56 17.82
N LEU A 147 14.11 2.43 16.85
CA LEU A 147 13.67 3.79 17.12
C LEU A 147 12.37 3.84 17.94
N ALA A 148 11.43 2.96 17.65
CA ALA A 148 10.17 2.85 18.40
C ALA A 148 10.38 2.43 19.86
N ILE A 149 11.40 1.59 20.14
CA ILE A 149 11.70 1.11 21.49
C ILE A 149 12.45 2.18 22.31
N ASP A 150 13.51 2.77 21.77
CA ASP A 150 14.47 3.57 22.55
C ASP A 150 14.69 5.00 22.02
N GLY A 151 13.93 5.43 21.01
CA GLY A 151 13.99 6.79 20.46
C GLY A 151 15.40 7.22 20.08
N ILE A 152 15.87 8.33 20.67
CA ILE A 152 17.21 8.88 20.39
C ILE A 152 18.35 7.94 20.82
N GLU A 153 18.17 7.15 21.89
CA GLU A 153 19.18 6.17 22.30
C GLU A 153 19.22 4.99 21.32
N GLY A 154 18.06 4.61 20.77
CA GLY A 154 17.97 3.66 19.66
C GLY A 154 18.71 4.18 18.41
N LEU A 155 18.53 5.46 18.06
CA LEU A 155 19.25 6.07 16.95
C LEU A 155 20.78 6.08 17.17
N LYS A 156 21.24 6.36 18.39
CA LYS A 156 22.67 6.28 18.75
C LYS A 156 23.20 4.85 18.59
N HIS A 157 22.42 3.84 18.98
CA HIS A 157 22.79 2.44 18.77
C HIS A 157 22.88 2.06 17.29
N ILE A 158 21.91 2.50 16.47
CA ILE A 158 21.94 2.31 15.02
C ILE A 158 23.19 2.95 14.42
N ALA A 159 23.46 4.21 14.77
CA ALA A 159 24.64 4.96 14.31
C ALA A 159 25.95 4.26 14.69
N GLU A 160 26.06 3.76 15.92
CA GLU A 160 27.22 3.02 16.37
C GLU A 160 27.39 1.71 15.57
N THR A 161 26.31 0.96 15.39
CA THR A 161 26.32 -0.35 14.72
C THR A 161 26.70 -0.21 13.25
N LYS A 162 26.10 0.74 12.55
CA LYS A 162 26.45 1.09 11.16
C LYS A 162 27.86 1.64 11.04
N GLY A 163 28.27 2.51 11.97
CA GLY A 163 29.63 3.05 12.00
C GLY A 163 30.71 1.95 12.10
N LYS A 164 30.47 0.94 12.94
CA LYS A 164 31.34 -0.26 13.03
C LYS A 164 31.34 -1.03 11.71
N PHE A 165 30.18 -1.19 11.08
CA PHE A 165 30.05 -1.91 9.81
C PHE A 165 30.74 -1.18 8.64
N ILE A 166 30.54 0.13 8.50
CA ILE A 166 31.20 1.00 7.52
C ILE A 166 32.72 0.92 7.64
N LYS A 167 33.24 0.94 8.88
CA LYS A 167 34.67 0.84 9.14
C LYS A 167 35.26 -0.44 8.54
N SER A 168 34.53 -1.55 8.60
CA SER A 168 34.93 -2.85 8.05
C SER A 168 34.56 -3.02 6.57
N ASN A 169 33.64 -2.21 6.03
CA ASN A 169 33.11 -2.33 4.67
C ASN A 169 33.06 -0.94 4.01
N LYS A 170 34.21 -0.44 3.54
CA LYS A 170 34.34 0.92 3.00
C LYS A 170 33.46 1.23 1.78
N SER A 171 32.99 0.21 1.06
CA SER A 171 32.06 0.37 -0.07
C SER A 171 30.59 0.49 0.33
N PHE A 172 30.27 0.35 1.62
CA PHE A 172 28.91 0.50 2.12
C PHE A 172 28.43 1.94 1.94
N LEU A 173 27.29 2.10 1.26
CA LEU A 173 26.67 3.40 1.06
C LEU A 173 25.61 3.61 2.15
N GLU A 174 25.70 4.75 2.83
CA GLU A 174 24.73 5.14 3.84
C GLU A 174 24.24 6.57 3.59
N THR A 175 22.98 6.84 3.95
CA THR A 175 22.36 8.15 3.73
C THR A 175 21.82 8.73 5.04
N SER A 176 21.54 10.03 5.05
CA SER A 176 20.95 10.71 6.21
C SER A 176 19.47 10.37 6.45
N LYS A 177 18.83 9.56 5.59
CA LYS A 177 17.37 9.33 5.59
C LYS A 177 16.78 9.00 6.95
N ILE A 178 17.41 8.11 7.72
CA ILE A 178 16.88 7.73 9.04
C ILE A 178 16.99 8.85 10.07
N ALA A 179 18.12 9.57 10.09
CA ALA A 179 18.33 10.70 11.00
C ALA A 179 17.42 11.88 10.64
N ASP A 180 17.27 12.16 9.34
CA ASP A 180 16.38 13.21 8.84
C ASP A 180 14.91 12.89 9.15
N ARG A 181 14.45 11.66 8.85
CA ARG A 181 13.09 11.22 9.20
C ARG A 181 12.83 11.32 10.70
N PHE A 182 13.75 10.82 11.53
CA PHE A 182 13.59 10.89 12.98
C PHE A 182 13.53 12.34 13.49
N GLN A 183 14.29 13.26 12.88
CA GLN A 183 14.24 14.69 13.18
C GLN A 183 12.90 15.32 12.76
N GLU A 184 12.35 14.95 11.60
CA GLU A 184 11.05 15.42 11.12
C GLU A 184 9.91 14.96 12.03
N GLU A 185 9.94 13.71 12.47
CA GLU A 185 8.94 13.12 13.37
C GLU A 185 9.09 13.63 14.82
N ASN A 186 10.28 14.08 15.22
CA ASN A 186 10.59 14.56 16.58
C ASN A 186 11.20 15.97 16.54
N PRO A 187 10.43 17.01 16.20
CA PRO A 187 10.96 18.36 15.97
C PRO A 187 11.59 19.01 17.22
N SER A 188 11.24 18.54 18.43
CA SER A 188 11.85 19.00 19.69
C SER A 188 13.26 18.45 19.93
N VAL A 189 13.61 17.31 19.32
CA VAL A 189 14.91 16.68 19.46
C VAL A 189 15.88 17.32 18.47
N LYS A 190 17.05 17.78 18.94
CA LYS A 190 18.11 18.28 18.04
C LYS A 190 18.98 17.10 17.60
N VAL A 191 18.47 16.27 16.70
CA VAL A 191 19.01 14.93 16.36
C VAL A 191 20.50 14.98 16.03
N TYR A 192 20.90 15.88 15.14
CA TYR A 192 22.30 16.00 14.74
C TYR A 192 23.22 16.46 15.89
N LYS A 193 22.73 17.28 16.83
CA LYS A 193 23.52 17.68 18.00
C LYS A 193 23.70 16.53 18.98
N GLU A 194 22.67 15.69 19.14
CA GLU A 194 22.77 14.48 19.96
C GLU A 194 23.76 13.47 19.38
N LEU A 195 23.77 13.30 18.04
CA LEU A 195 24.74 12.46 17.35
C LEU A 195 26.16 13.04 17.43
N GLU A 196 26.35 14.36 17.28
CA GLU A 196 27.65 15.03 17.47
C GLU A 196 28.20 14.82 18.88
N LYS A 197 27.36 15.00 19.90
CA LYS A 197 27.74 14.76 21.30
C LYS A 197 28.19 13.32 21.51
N ALA A 198 27.45 12.36 20.98
CA ALA A 198 27.80 10.94 21.07
C ALA A 198 29.07 10.59 20.26
N ALA A 199 29.27 11.22 19.11
CA ALA A 199 30.48 11.07 18.29
C ALA A 199 31.75 11.57 19.00
N GLY A 200 31.62 12.52 19.94
CA GLY A 200 32.73 12.99 20.78
C GLY A 200 33.35 11.89 21.64
N THR A 201 32.59 10.85 21.99
CA THR A 201 33.06 9.73 22.83
C THR A 201 33.03 8.38 22.12
N ASN A 202 32.33 8.26 20.97
CA ASN A 202 32.21 7.02 20.21
C ASN A 202 32.72 7.19 18.76
N PRO A 203 33.91 6.63 18.44
CA PRO A 203 34.48 6.72 17.10
C PRO A 203 33.61 6.10 15.99
N ALA A 204 32.80 5.09 16.30
CA ALA A 204 31.91 4.49 15.30
C ALA A 204 30.76 5.44 14.93
N ILE A 205 30.15 6.09 15.92
CA ILE A 205 29.12 7.11 15.65
C ILE A 205 29.71 8.27 14.84
N LYS A 206 30.96 8.66 15.10
CA LYS A 206 31.67 9.66 14.28
C LYS A 206 31.77 9.24 12.81
N ILE A 207 32.21 8.01 12.54
CA ILE A 207 32.30 7.46 11.17
C ILE A 207 30.93 7.53 10.47
N TYR A 208 29.88 7.08 11.15
CA TYR A 208 28.51 7.15 10.62
C TYR A 208 28.09 8.58 10.29
N LEU A 209 28.30 9.52 11.23
CA LEU A 209 27.92 10.92 11.08
C LEU A 209 28.64 11.60 9.91
N ASP A 210 29.95 11.33 9.75
CA ASP A 210 30.74 11.87 8.65
C ASP A 210 30.23 11.35 7.28
N VAL A 211 29.89 10.06 7.19
CA VAL A 211 29.34 9.47 5.95
C VAL A 211 27.99 10.09 5.58
N ILE A 212 27.04 10.19 6.51
CA ILE A 212 25.70 10.72 6.17
C ILE A 212 25.73 12.21 5.84
N ARG A 213 26.73 12.96 6.33
CA ARG A 213 26.95 14.36 5.96
C ARG A 213 27.50 14.50 4.55
N ASN A 214 28.49 13.67 4.20
CA ASN A 214 29.09 13.68 2.88
C ASN A 214 28.12 13.17 1.80
N ASN A 215 27.23 12.25 2.18
CA ASN A 215 26.20 11.69 1.29
C ASN A 215 24.86 12.42 1.39
N LYS A 216 24.80 13.55 2.11
CA LYS A 216 23.58 14.35 2.16
C LYS A 216 23.31 14.86 0.76
N SER A 217 22.19 14.45 0.17
CA SER A 217 21.84 14.91 -1.18
C SER A 217 21.74 16.43 -1.16
N ASP A 218 22.64 17.11 -1.87
CA ASP A 218 22.48 18.53 -2.17
C ASP A 218 21.10 18.69 -2.81
N ALA A 219 20.24 19.41 -2.12
CA ALA A 219 18.89 19.68 -2.59
C ALA A 219 18.99 20.31 -3.99
N LYS A 220 18.54 19.55 -5.00
CA LYS A 220 18.20 19.97 -6.38
C LYS A 220 19.05 21.13 -6.93
N LYS A 221 20.07 20.81 -7.73
CA LYS A 221 20.39 21.70 -8.85
C LYS A 221 19.11 21.82 -9.69
N THR A 222 18.46 22.98 -9.64
CA THR A 222 17.29 23.28 -10.48
C THR A 222 17.73 23.22 -11.93
N ASP A 223 17.42 22.12 -12.60
CA ASP A 223 17.59 22.01 -14.03
C ASP A 223 16.67 23.03 -14.72
N LYS A 224 17.27 23.93 -15.52
CA LYS A 224 16.58 25.04 -16.20
C LYS A 224 15.68 24.59 -17.35
N LYS A 225 15.72 23.31 -17.74
CA LYS A 225 14.88 22.78 -18.82
C LYS A 225 13.40 22.81 -18.47
N SER A 226 12.58 23.13 -19.48
CA SER A 226 11.11 23.08 -19.38
C SER A 226 10.62 21.65 -19.13
N ALA A 227 9.37 21.50 -18.71
CA ALA A 227 8.75 20.19 -18.53
C ALA A 227 8.61 19.47 -19.88
N TYR A 228 8.25 20.23 -20.93
CA TYR A 228 8.23 19.71 -22.30
C TYR A 228 9.58 19.13 -22.72
N ASP A 229 10.67 19.89 -22.56
CA ASP A 229 11.99 19.45 -23.04
C ASP A 229 12.43 18.15 -22.33
N LYS A 230 12.18 18.05 -21.03
CA LYS A 230 12.48 16.84 -20.24
C LYS A 230 11.66 15.65 -20.72
N ILE A 231 10.38 15.83 -21.00
CA ILE A 231 9.52 14.75 -21.53
C ILE A 231 9.96 14.37 -22.94
N ASN A 232 10.23 15.34 -23.80
CA ASN A 232 10.67 15.09 -25.16
C ASN A 232 12.03 14.37 -25.20
N GLU A 233 12.96 14.71 -24.32
CA GLU A 233 14.23 13.97 -24.17
C GLU A 233 14.00 12.51 -23.78
N LEU A 234 13.08 12.23 -22.86
CA LEU A 234 12.71 10.86 -22.50
C LEU A 234 12.10 10.11 -23.69
N ILE A 235 11.20 10.75 -24.44
CA ILE A 235 10.55 10.14 -25.61
C ILE A 235 11.56 9.88 -26.73
N THR A 236 12.50 10.80 -26.95
CA THR A 236 13.48 10.72 -28.03
C THR A 236 14.67 9.83 -27.73
N SER A 237 15.00 9.58 -26.45
CA SER A 237 16.05 8.64 -26.09
C SER A 237 15.74 7.20 -26.51
N GLY A 238 14.46 6.88 -26.71
CA GLY A 238 14.00 5.55 -27.12
C GLY A 238 14.04 4.52 -25.99
N ASP A 239 14.41 4.93 -24.78
CA ASP A 239 14.30 4.06 -23.61
C ASP A 239 12.82 3.95 -23.22
N ASN A 240 12.32 2.72 -23.02
CA ASN A 240 10.93 2.50 -22.56
C ASN A 240 10.80 2.87 -21.07
N VAL A 241 10.80 4.17 -20.79
CA VAL A 241 10.77 4.74 -19.43
C VAL A 241 9.37 5.27 -19.14
N ILE A 242 8.94 5.10 -17.89
CA ILE A 242 7.70 5.68 -17.39
C ILE A 242 7.88 7.20 -17.29
N ILE A 243 6.99 7.97 -17.92
CA ILE A 243 7.01 9.43 -17.80
C ILE A 243 6.62 9.82 -16.35
N PRO A 244 7.49 10.50 -15.60
CA PRO A 244 7.19 10.89 -14.21
C PRO A 244 5.97 11.80 -14.11
N LYS A 245 5.01 11.44 -13.25
CA LYS A 245 3.81 12.25 -13.00
C LYS A 245 4.13 13.68 -12.55
N ALA A 246 5.23 13.87 -11.81
CA ALA A 246 5.68 15.19 -11.37
C ALA A 246 5.96 16.12 -12.57
N LEU A 247 6.61 15.63 -13.62
CA LEU A 247 6.88 16.41 -14.83
C LEU A 247 5.59 16.75 -15.58
N ILE A 248 4.65 15.81 -15.65
CA ILE A 248 3.35 16.04 -16.30
C ILE A 248 2.57 17.15 -15.58
N ASN A 249 2.62 17.19 -14.24
CA ASN A 249 1.97 18.24 -13.44
C ASN A 249 2.62 19.63 -13.63
N GLU A 250 3.85 19.71 -14.14
CA GLU A 250 4.56 20.96 -14.42
C GLU A 250 4.26 21.53 -15.81
N LEU A 251 3.56 20.79 -16.68
CA LEU A 251 3.25 21.23 -18.04
C LEU A 251 2.27 22.40 -18.07
N SER A 252 2.64 23.45 -18.79
CA SER A 252 1.75 24.54 -19.18
C SER A 252 0.76 24.09 -20.26
N LYS A 253 -0.35 24.82 -20.42
CA LYS A 253 -1.34 24.55 -21.47
C LYS A 253 -0.73 24.53 -22.88
N SER A 254 0.20 25.44 -23.17
CA SER A 254 0.91 25.49 -24.44
C SER A 254 1.82 24.29 -24.66
N GLU A 255 2.48 23.80 -23.61
CA GLU A 255 3.31 22.59 -23.69
C GLU A 255 2.45 21.34 -23.92
N ILE A 256 1.26 21.24 -23.30
CA ILE A 256 0.32 20.14 -23.54
C ILE A 256 -0.12 20.10 -25.01
N VAL A 257 -0.43 21.26 -25.60
CA VAL A 257 -0.76 21.39 -27.03
C VAL A 257 0.41 20.93 -27.90
N LYS A 258 1.64 21.35 -27.57
CA LYS A 258 2.84 20.93 -28.30
C LYS A 258 3.06 19.41 -28.28
N ILE A 259 2.92 18.78 -27.11
CA ILE A 259 2.99 17.31 -26.97
C ILE A 259 1.89 16.63 -27.82
N ALA A 260 0.70 17.22 -27.90
CA ALA A 260 -0.41 16.68 -28.67
C ALA A 260 -0.14 16.77 -30.19
N ASP A 261 0.45 17.86 -30.65
CA ASP A 261 0.87 18.01 -32.04
C ASP A 261 1.95 17.00 -32.41
N ASP A 262 2.97 16.86 -31.55
CA ASP A 262 4.05 15.89 -31.75
C ASP A 262 3.51 14.44 -31.78
N PHE A 263 2.58 14.10 -30.87
CA PHE A 263 1.88 12.80 -30.86
C PHE A 263 1.13 12.50 -32.17
N LEU A 264 0.45 13.50 -32.74
CA LEU A 264 -0.31 13.35 -33.97
C LEU A 264 0.60 13.17 -35.18
N ALA A 265 1.74 13.88 -35.19
CA ALA A 265 2.77 13.76 -36.22
C ALA A 265 3.60 12.46 -36.11
N GLU A 266 3.71 11.88 -34.91
CA GLU A 266 4.57 10.72 -34.66
C GLU A 266 4.09 9.45 -35.39
N VAL A 267 5.03 8.80 -36.09
CA VAL A 267 4.85 7.57 -36.87
C VAL A 267 5.46 6.35 -36.17
N GLU A 268 6.50 6.57 -35.37
CA GLU A 268 7.20 5.51 -34.63
C GLU A 268 6.33 5.01 -33.48
N THR A 269 6.09 3.70 -33.47
CA THR A 269 5.11 3.06 -32.56
C THR A 269 5.50 3.24 -31.10
N GLU A 270 6.78 3.07 -30.76
CA GLU A 270 7.30 3.17 -29.39
C GLU A 270 7.18 4.60 -28.85
N ARG A 271 7.55 5.60 -29.65
CA ARG A 271 7.41 7.01 -29.25
C ARG A 271 5.95 7.41 -29.14
N LYS A 272 5.10 6.93 -30.05
CA LYS A 272 3.64 7.16 -30.00
C LYS A 272 3.02 6.59 -28.73
N GLU A 273 3.50 5.43 -28.28
CA GLU A 273 3.13 4.87 -26.98
C GLU A 273 3.52 5.81 -25.82
N MET A 274 4.75 6.33 -25.82
CA MET A 274 5.22 7.24 -24.77
C MET A 274 4.44 8.55 -24.72
N TYR A 275 4.09 9.13 -25.87
CA TYR A 275 3.17 10.27 -25.93
C TYR A 275 1.81 9.94 -25.31
N LEU A 276 1.26 8.76 -25.57
CA LEU A 276 0.00 8.33 -24.96
C LEU A 276 0.10 8.11 -23.44
N GLN A 277 1.29 7.82 -22.88
CA GLN A 277 1.48 7.77 -21.43
C GLN A 277 1.19 9.12 -20.77
N VAL A 278 1.53 10.22 -21.45
CA VAL A 278 1.20 11.58 -20.98
C VAL A 278 -0.31 11.75 -20.93
N PHE A 279 -1.01 11.46 -22.03
CA PHE A 279 -2.47 11.62 -22.12
C PHE A 279 -3.27 10.58 -21.33
N ALA A 280 -2.64 9.49 -20.86
CA ALA A 280 -3.25 8.59 -19.89
C ALA A 280 -3.40 9.24 -18.50
N LEU A 281 -2.69 10.35 -18.24
CA LEU A 281 -2.66 11.06 -16.96
C LEU A 281 -3.25 12.47 -17.02
N ILE A 282 -3.32 13.09 -18.21
CA ILE A 282 -3.93 14.40 -18.44
C ILE A 282 -4.85 14.38 -19.67
N GLU A 283 -5.81 15.29 -19.72
CA GLU A 283 -6.74 15.40 -20.85
C GLU A 283 -6.01 15.80 -22.15
N PHE A 284 -6.31 15.09 -23.24
CA PHE A 284 -5.81 15.42 -24.56
C PHE A 284 -6.48 16.71 -25.07
N PRO A 285 -5.74 17.71 -25.58
CA PRO A 285 -6.32 19.04 -25.83
C PRO A 285 -7.23 19.12 -27.07
N TYR A 286 -7.30 18.05 -27.87
CA TYR A 286 -8.10 18.00 -29.09
C TYR A 286 -9.25 17.00 -28.99
N SER A 287 -9.95 16.79 -30.11
CA SER A 287 -10.99 15.78 -30.23
C SER A 287 -10.48 14.38 -29.85
N TYR A 288 -11.29 13.61 -29.13
CA TYR A 288 -10.97 12.24 -28.72
C TYR A 288 -10.94 11.22 -29.87
N LYS A 289 -11.36 11.59 -31.08
CA LYS A 289 -11.52 10.66 -32.22
C LYS A 289 -10.23 9.92 -32.60
N PRO A 290 -9.03 10.55 -32.63
CA PRO A 290 -7.78 9.83 -32.86
C PRO A 290 -7.51 8.77 -31.78
N LEU A 291 -7.78 9.10 -30.52
CA LEU A 291 -7.61 8.17 -29.40
C LEU A 291 -8.58 6.98 -29.51
N LEU A 292 -9.85 7.22 -29.85
CA LEU A 292 -10.84 6.16 -30.05
C LEU A 292 -10.47 5.23 -31.22
N LYS A 293 -9.92 5.79 -32.31
CA LYS A 293 -9.40 4.99 -33.43
C LYS A 293 -8.24 4.09 -32.98
N LEU A 294 -7.33 4.60 -32.16
CA LEU A 294 -6.20 3.82 -31.63
C LEU A 294 -6.65 2.72 -30.67
N ALA A 295 -7.59 3.02 -29.77
CA ALA A 295 -8.20 2.04 -28.85
C ALA A 295 -8.92 0.89 -29.60
N GLY A 296 -9.42 1.15 -30.80
CA GLY A 296 -10.19 0.19 -31.61
C GLY A 296 -9.38 -0.76 -32.50
N LYS A 297 -8.04 -0.66 -32.56
CA LYS A 297 -7.22 -1.48 -33.47
C LYS A 297 -7.30 -2.99 -33.16
N LYS A 298 -7.25 -3.84 -34.20
CA LYS A 298 -7.22 -5.31 -34.05
C LYS A 298 -5.90 -5.74 -33.38
N ASN A 299 -5.94 -6.76 -32.51
CA ASN A 299 -4.85 -7.24 -31.63
C ASN A 299 -4.52 -6.36 -30.39
N ALA A 300 -5.41 -5.45 -30.02
CA ALA A 300 -5.32 -4.56 -28.86
C ALA A 300 -4.98 -5.20 -27.50
N ILE A 301 -5.18 -6.51 -27.33
CA ILE A 301 -5.08 -7.20 -26.02
C ILE A 301 -3.65 -7.17 -25.44
N LYS A 302 -2.63 -6.98 -26.28
CA LYS A 302 -1.23 -6.82 -25.86
C LYS A 302 -0.59 -5.52 -26.37
N ASP A 303 -1.40 -4.62 -26.92
CA ASP A 303 -0.92 -3.38 -27.53
C ASP A 303 -1.02 -2.24 -26.52
N LYS A 304 0.13 -1.79 -26.03
CA LYS A 304 0.22 -0.67 -25.09
C LYS A 304 -0.35 0.62 -25.66
N ILE A 305 -0.36 0.81 -26.98
CA ILE A 305 -1.05 1.94 -27.62
C ILE A 305 -2.55 1.88 -27.34
N SER A 306 -3.17 0.71 -27.48
CA SER A 306 -4.60 0.56 -27.19
C SER A 306 -4.90 0.78 -25.72
N GLU A 307 -4.04 0.28 -24.82
CA GLU A 307 -4.20 0.46 -23.38
C GLU A 307 -4.14 1.95 -22.99
N TYR A 308 -3.09 2.66 -23.41
CA TYR A 308 -2.94 4.08 -23.08
C TYR A 308 -3.96 4.95 -23.80
N ALA A 309 -4.40 4.59 -25.01
CA ALA A 309 -5.52 5.25 -25.67
C ALA A 309 -6.82 5.07 -24.88
N CYS A 310 -7.11 3.87 -24.35
CA CYS A 310 -8.27 3.63 -23.48
C CYS A 310 -8.17 4.45 -22.19
N LYS A 311 -6.99 4.51 -21.55
CA LYS A 311 -6.76 5.37 -20.39
C LYS A 311 -6.95 6.86 -20.73
N SER A 312 -6.49 7.31 -21.89
CA SER A 312 -6.66 8.70 -22.33
C SER A 312 -8.13 9.05 -22.57
N LEU A 313 -8.93 8.09 -23.06
CA LEU A 313 -10.38 8.27 -23.27
C LEU A 313 -11.18 8.41 -21.97
N GLN A 314 -10.60 8.13 -20.80
CA GLN A 314 -11.29 8.29 -19.51
C GLN A 314 -11.76 9.73 -19.25
N PHE A 315 -11.07 10.72 -19.85
CA PHE A 315 -11.37 12.15 -19.69
C PHE A 315 -12.51 12.64 -20.59
N PHE A 316 -13.00 11.82 -21.52
CA PHE A 316 -13.98 12.24 -22.51
C PHE A 316 -15.32 11.53 -22.36
N SER A 317 -16.41 12.28 -22.56
CA SER A 317 -17.76 11.72 -22.68
C SER A 317 -18.18 11.65 -24.15
N GLY A 318 -18.73 10.51 -24.57
CA GLY A 318 -19.18 10.32 -25.95
C GLY A 318 -20.02 9.05 -26.13
N PRO A 319 -21.10 9.09 -26.93
CA PRO A 319 -21.97 7.93 -27.14
C PRO A 319 -21.23 6.75 -27.80
N ASP A 320 -20.26 7.04 -28.66
CA ASP A 320 -19.38 6.06 -29.31
C ASP A 320 -18.32 5.49 -28.35
N ILE A 321 -17.74 6.32 -27.47
CA ILE A 321 -16.86 5.83 -26.38
C ILE A 321 -17.64 4.88 -25.47
N ARG A 322 -18.85 5.25 -25.07
CA ARG A 322 -19.70 4.39 -24.25
C ARG A 322 -20.03 3.10 -24.95
N LYS A 323 -20.48 3.15 -26.21
CA LYS A 323 -20.79 1.94 -26.99
C LYS A 323 -19.57 1.03 -27.06
N PHE A 324 -18.40 1.59 -27.34
CA PHE A 324 -17.13 0.87 -27.37
C PHE A 324 -16.83 0.21 -26.02
N ALA A 325 -16.94 0.94 -24.91
CA ALA A 325 -16.71 0.42 -23.56
C ALA A 325 -17.62 -0.77 -23.23
N ILE A 326 -18.93 -0.63 -23.45
CA ILE A 326 -19.91 -1.69 -23.11
C ILE A 326 -19.70 -2.93 -23.98
N THR A 327 -19.44 -2.78 -25.27
CA THR A 327 -19.11 -3.92 -26.16
C THR A 327 -17.87 -4.63 -25.66
N LYS A 328 -16.79 -3.88 -25.40
CA LYS A 328 -15.51 -4.47 -24.98
C LYS A 328 -15.57 -5.13 -23.60
N LEU A 329 -16.31 -4.56 -22.66
CA LEU A 329 -16.51 -5.19 -21.35
C LEU A 329 -17.26 -6.53 -21.44
N LYS A 330 -18.18 -6.70 -22.40
CA LYS A 330 -18.92 -7.94 -22.59
C LYS A 330 -18.12 -9.02 -23.31
N ASP A 331 -17.30 -8.62 -24.28
CA ASP A 331 -16.71 -9.55 -25.25
C ASP A 331 -15.22 -9.82 -24.99
N SER A 332 -14.55 -9.04 -24.13
CA SER A 332 -13.12 -9.17 -23.88
C SER A 332 -12.79 -10.19 -22.79
N THR A 333 -11.73 -10.95 -23.01
CA THR A 333 -11.06 -11.77 -21.98
C THR A 333 -10.30 -10.93 -20.96
N TYR A 334 -10.01 -9.66 -21.27
CA TYR A 334 -9.30 -8.71 -20.41
C TYR A 334 -10.12 -7.42 -20.25
N PRO A 335 -11.25 -7.47 -19.51
CA PRO A 335 -12.16 -6.33 -19.38
C PRO A 335 -11.52 -5.14 -18.63
N PHE A 336 -10.43 -5.36 -17.89
CA PHE A 336 -9.81 -4.37 -17.00
C PHE A 336 -9.42 -3.05 -17.69
N GLN A 337 -8.89 -3.15 -18.92
CA GLN A 337 -8.44 -2.00 -19.70
C GLN A 337 -9.58 -1.05 -20.11
N TYR A 338 -10.84 -1.52 -20.05
CA TYR A 338 -11.99 -0.78 -20.56
C TYR A 338 -12.86 -0.17 -19.44
N PHE A 339 -12.64 -0.50 -18.16
CA PHE A 339 -13.44 0.08 -17.07
C PHE A 339 -13.24 1.58 -16.94
N ASP A 340 -12.01 2.08 -17.14
CA ASP A 340 -11.71 3.51 -17.02
C ASP A 340 -12.49 4.35 -18.06
N LEU A 341 -12.96 3.75 -19.16
CA LEU A 341 -13.84 4.44 -20.11
C LEU A 341 -15.19 4.85 -19.49
N LEU A 342 -15.63 4.15 -18.44
CA LEU A 342 -16.85 4.49 -17.71
C LEU A 342 -16.67 5.68 -16.76
N VAL A 343 -15.44 6.19 -16.54
CA VAL A 343 -15.22 7.35 -15.65
C VAL A 343 -16.06 8.55 -16.09
N SER A 344 -16.03 8.91 -17.37
CA SER A 344 -16.83 10.01 -17.95
C SER A 344 -18.09 9.54 -18.71
N ASN A 345 -18.38 8.24 -18.69
CA ASN A 345 -19.45 7.63 -19.50
C ASN A 345 -20.37 6.69 -18.72
N TYR A 346 -20.26 6.63 -17.38
CA TYR A 346 -21.14 5.85 -16.53
C TYR A 346 -22.61 6.26 -16.72
N LYS A 347 -23.52 5.29 -16.68
CA LYS A 347 -24.97 5.52 -16.63
C LYS A 347 -25.61 4.67 -15.53
N ALA A 348 -26.74 5.14 -15.03
CA ALA A 348 -27.58 4.38 -14.10
C ALA A 348 -27.83 2.95 -14.62
N GLY A 349 -27.70 1.96 -13.73
CA GLY A 349 -27.78 0.53 -14.03
C GLY A 349 -26.44 -0.13 -14.37
N ASP A 350 -25.37 0.63 -14.69
CA ASP A 350 -24.04 0.04 -14.94
C ASP A 350 -23.49 -0.69 -13.70
N SER A 351 -23.95 -0.31 -12.51
CA SER A 351 -23.62 -0.99 -11.24
C SER A 351 -23.88 -2.49 -11.23
N VAL A 352 -24.88 -2.97 -11.97
CA VAL A 352 -25.19 -4.41 -12.10
C VAL A 352 -24.03 -5.15 -12.79
N LEU A 353 -23.53 -4.58 -13.90
CA LEU A 353 -22.39 -5.13 -14.64
C LEU A 353 -21.12 -5.10 -13.78
N LEU A 354 -20.87 -3.96 -13.11
CA LEU A 354 -19.70 -3.78 -12.25
C LEU A 354 -19.74 -4.76 -11.06
N THR A 355 -20.90 -4.95 -10.45
CA THR A 355 -21.07 -5.92 -9.35
C THR A 355 -20.78 -7.35 -9.81
N LYS A 356 -21.23 -7.73 -11.02
CA LYS A 356 -20.94 -9.04 -11.61
C LYS A 356 -19.43 -9.27 -11.73
N PHE A 357 -18.68 -8.30 -12.24
CA PHE A 357 -17.22 -8.41 -12.37
C PHE A 357 -16.50 -8.45 -11.02
N ALA A 358 -16.87 -7.58 -10.08
CA ALA A 358 -16.31 -7.58 -8.73
C ALA A 358 -16.51 -8.91 -8.00
N LYS A 359 -17.65 -9.59 -8.24
CA LYS A 359 -17.92 -10.93 -7.69
C LYS A 359 -17.17 -12.04 -8.43
N TYR A 360 -17.00 -11.91 -9.74
CA TYR A 360 -16.36 -12.93 -10.58
C TYR A 360 -14.86 -13.04 -10.32
N PHE A 361 -14.15 -11.91 -10.27
CA PHE A 361 -12.70 -11.91 -10.12
C PHE A 361 -12.29 -12.02 -8.65
N LYS A 362 -11.41 -12.98 -8.35
CA LYS A 362 -10.90 -13.25 -6.99
C LYS A 362 -9.39 -13.14 -6.85
N HIS A 363 -8.66 -13.07 -7.96
CA HIS A 363 -7.21 -12.93 -7.93
C HIS A 363 -6.81 -11.55 -7.41
N ILE A 364 -5.87 -11.51 -6.47
CA ILE A 364 -5.50 -10.32 -5.68
C ILE A 364 -5.13 -9.11 -6.55
N GLN A 365 -4.28 -9.32 -7.56
CA GLN A 365 -3.86 -8.25 -8.49
C GLN A 365 -5.04 -7.72 -9.30
N THR A 366 -5.92 -8.62 -9.73
CA THR A 366 -7.08 -8.28 -10.53
C THR A 366 -8.09 -7.46 -9.72
N VAL A 367 -8.35 -7.88 -8.48
CA VAL A 367 -9.24 -7.15 -7.57
C VAL A 367 -8.67 -5.76 -7.27
N HIS A 368 -7.35 -5.62 -7.09
CA HIS A 368 -6.70 -4.32 -6.92
C HIS A 368 -6.90 -3.41 -8.14
N MET A 369 -6.67 -3.92 -9.35
CA MET A 369 -6.91 -3.15 -10.58
C MET A 369 -8.36 -2.70 -10.72
N LEU A 370 -9.33 -3.59 -10.45
CA LEU A 370 -10.76 -3.26 -10.45
C LEU A 370 -11.08 -2.16 -9.43
N ALA A 371 -10.53 -2.26 -8.22
CA ALA A 371 -10.71 -1.23 -7.20
C ALA A 371 -10.23 0.14 -7.65
N LYS A 372 -9.04 0.23 -8.26
CA LYS A 372 -8.51 1.48 -8.80
C LYS A 372 -9.46 2.09 -9.84
N SER A 373 -9.96 1.30 -10.78
CA SER A 373 -10.93 1.78 -11.77
C SER A 373 -12.27 2.19 -11.15
N TYR A 374 -12.81 1.41 -10.20
CA TYR A 374 -14.12 1.70 -9.60
C TYR A 374 -14.06 2.93 -8.71
N ILE A 375 -12.94 3.13 -8.00
CA ILE A 375 -12.67 4.35 -7.25
C ILE A 375 -12.71 5.56 -8.19
N LYS A 376 -12.07 5.51 -9.36
CA LYS A 376 -12.14 6.60 -10.34
C LYS A 376 -13.57 6.84 -10.83
N ILE A 377 -14.28 5.77 -11.23
CA ILE A 377 -15.65 5.85 -11.74
C ILE A 377 -16.57 6.53 -10.71
N TYR A 378 -16.57 6.07 -9.46
CA TYR A 378 -17.48 6.60 -8.44
C TYR A 378 -17.00 7.90 -7.77
N ASN A 379 -15.73 8.27 -7.93
CA ASN A 379 -15.29 9.64 -7.61
C ASN A 379 -15.84 10.66 -8.63
N ALA A 380 -15.88 10.28 -9.91
CA ALA A 380 -16.45 11.12 -10.98
C ALA A 380 -18.00 11.09 -10.99
N ASN A 381 -18.62 10.00 -10.51
CA ASN A 381 -20.06 9.78 -10.56
C ASN A 381 -20.61 9.51 -9.15
N ASN A 382 -21.17 10.55 -8.51
CA ASN A 382 -21.82 10.40 -7.20
C ASN A 382 -23.17 9.71 -7.37
N THR A 383 -23.30 8.48 -6.90
CA THR A 383 -24.53 7.69 -6.97
C THR A 383 -24.57 6.66 -5.84
N ALA A 384 -25.77 6.39 -5.31
CA ALA A 384 -25.99 5.30 -4.37
C ALA A 384 -25.73 3.92 -4.98
N GLU A 385 -25.79 3.80 -6.31
CA GLU A 385 -25.47 2.56 -7.04
C GLU A 385 -24.02 2.07 -6.84
N CYS A 386 -23.15 2.90 -6.26
CA CYS A 386 -21.79 2.49 -5.92
C CYS A 386 -21.74 1.40 -4.85
N GLU A 387 -22.78 1.25 -4.02
CA GLU A 387 -22.78 0.35 -2.86
C GLU A 387 -22.42 -1.10 -3.22
N ALA A 388 -23.28 -1.79 -3.99
CA ALA A 388 -23.10 -3.20 -4.31
C ALA A 388 -21.75 -3.54 -4.97
N PRO A 389 -21.26 -2.81 -6.00
CA PRO A 389 -19.98 -3.13 -6.64
C PRO A 389 -18.78 -2.86 -5.73
N LEU A 390 -18.82 -1.78 -4.94
CA LEU A 390 -17.72 -1.45 -4.04
C LEU A 390 -17.64 -2.41 -2.85
N LEU A 391 -18.79 -2.83 -2.29
CA LEU A 391 -18.82 -3.84 -1.23
C LEU A 391 -18.30 -5.20 -1.73
N ALA A 392 -18.66 -5.61 -2.95
CA ALA A 392 -18.13 -6.84 -3.54
C ALA A 392 -16.61 -6.81 -3.69
N LEU A 393 -16.01 -5.66 -3.99
CA LEU A 393 -14.55 -5.50 -4.00
C LEU A 393 -13.97 -5.48 -2.58
N TYR A 394 -14.58 -4.75 -1.64
CA TYR A 394 -14.15 -4.66 -0.24
C TYR A 394 -14.01 -6.04 0.42
N GLU A 395 -14.93 -6.96 0.12
CA GLU A 395 -14.92 -8.35 0.61
C GLU A 395 -13.73 -9.19 0.11
N ASN A 396 -13.01 -8.74 -0.91
CA ASN A 396 -11.90 -9.49 -1.53
C ASN A 396 -10.56 -8.71 -1.53
N LEU A 397 -10.55 -7.45 -1.07
CA LEU A 397 -9.39 -6.57 -1.08
C LEU A 397 -8.48 -6.74 0.14
N THR A 398 -7.19 -6.92 -0.12
CA THR A 398 -6.13 -6.86 0.91
C THR A 398 -5.47 -5.49 1.01
N CYS A 399 -5.54 -4.67 -0.04
CA CYS A 399 -4.96 -3.32 -0.07
C CYS A 399 -5.76 -2.35 0.78
N GLY A 400 -5.18 -1.91 1.89
CA GLY A 400 -5.72 -0.94 2.85
C GLY A 400 -5.96 0.44 2.24
N ILE A 401 -5.08 0.89 1.33
CA ILE A 401 -5.26 2.16 0.61
C ILE A 401 -6.54 2.12 -0.23
N CYS A 402 -6.73 1.06 -1.02
CA CYS A 402 -7.93 0.89 -1.83
C CYS A 402 -9.19 0.76 -0.94
N ARG A 403 -9.10 0.04 0.19
CA ARG A 403 -10.22 -0.02 1.16
C ARG A 403 -10.56 1.38 1.69
N ALA A 404 -9.58 2.19 2.07
CA ALA A 404 -9.82 3.54 2.57
C ALA A 404 -10.55 4.40 1.53
N ASP A 405 -10.12 4.37 0.27
CA ASP A 405 -10.75 5.15 -0.80
C ASP A 405 -12.16 4.66 -1.13
N ILE A 406 -12.39 3.33 -1.14
CA ILE A 406 -13.74 2.76 -1.26
C ILE A 406 -14.65 3.26 -0.14
N LEU A 407 -14.17 3.23 1.11
CA LEU A 407 -14.96 3.66 2.25
C LEU A 407 -15.28 5.16 2.21
N LYS A 408 -14.35 6.01 1.76
CA LYS A 408 -14.62 7.44 1.52
C LYS A 408 -15.77 7.63 0.54
N ILE A 409 -15.80 6.86 -0.55
CA ILE A 409 -16.88 6.93 -1.55
C ILE A 409 -18.22 6.48 -0.97
N LEU A 410 -18.23 5.35 -0.24
CA LEU A 410 -19.46 4.85 0.41
C LEU A 410 -20.00 5.84 1.46
N ILE A 411 -19.11 6.50 2.22
CA ILE A 411 -19.47 7.55 3.18
C ILE A 411 -20.03 8.78 2.46
N LYS A 412 -19.33 9.26 1.43
CA LYS A 412 -19.75 10.42 0.61
C LYS A 412 -21.14 10.22 0.01
N ASN A 413 -21.43 9.01 -0.46
CA ASN A 413 -22.73 8.65 -1.04
C ASN A 413 -23.78 8.18 -0.01
N LYS A 414 -23.46 8.20 1.29
CA LYS A 414 -24.35 7.81 2.40
C LYS A 414 -24.88 6.36 2.34
N VAL A 415 -24.12 5.46 1.71
CA VAL A 415 -24.49 4.04 1.51
C VAL A 415 -23.57 3.06 2.25
N ILE A 416 -22.74 3.54 3.18
CA ILE A 416 -21.88 2.66 3.98
C ILE A 416 -22.70 1.78 4.95
N PRO A 417 -22.57 0.44 4.92
CA PRO A 417 -23.28 -0.45 5.82
C PRO A 417 -22.93 -0.25 7.29
N ALA A 418 -23.91 -0.49 8.18
CA ALA A 418 -23.72 -0.34 9.64
C ALA A 418 -22.64 -1.26 10.21
N GLN A 419 -22.52 -2.49 9.69
CA GLN A 419 -21.47 -3.44 10.11
C GLN A 419 -20.07 -2.88 9.83
N ILE A 420 -19.83 -2.38 8.62
CA ILE A 420 -18.55 -1.77 8.26
C ILE A 420 -18.26 -0.55 9.13
N LYS A 421 -19.27 0.29 9.43
CA LYS A 421 -19.08 1.43 10.35
C LYS A 421 -18.56 1.02 11.73
N LYS A 422 -18.91 -0.18 12.23
CA LYS A 422 -18.44 -0.69 13.52
C LYS A 422 -17.00 -1.19 13.45
N GLU A 423 -16.61 -1.77 12.33
CA GLU A 423 -15.32 -2.47 12.19
C GLU A 423 -14.16 -1.57 11.75
N ILE A 424 -14.41 -0.45 11.07
CA ILE A 424 -13.35 0.43 10.53
C ILE A 424 -12.32 0.92 11.55
N LYS A 425 -12.70 1.04 12.83
CA LYS A 425 -11.77 1.45 13.91
C LYS A 425 -10.71 0.38 14.23
N TYR A 426 -10.92 -0.85 13.78
CA TYR A 426 -10.02 -1.99 13.96
C TYR A 426 -9.38 -2.46 12.64
N ASP A 427 -9.50 -1.70 11.55
CA ASP A 427 -8.85 -2.06 10.28
C ASP A 427 -7.32 -1.97 10.40
N SER A 428 -6.60 -2.82 9.66
CA SER A 428 -5.14 -2.85 9.70
C SER A 428 -4.48 -1.58 9.17
N TYR A 429 -5.13 -0.87 8.26
CA TYR A 429 -4.57 0.33 7.66
C TYR A 429 -5.01 1.59 8.41
N ALA A 430 -4.04 2.39 8.86
CA ALA A 430 -4.30 3.62 9.61
C ALA A 430 -5.21 4.60 8.86
N GLY A 431 -5.09 4.67 7.53
CA GLY A 431 -5.95 5.51 6.69
C GLY A 431 -7.43 5.09 6.69
N VAL A 432 -7.74 3.80 6.93
CA VAL A 432 -9.12 3.35 7.16
C VAL A 432 -9.57 3.76 8.56
N ARG A 433 -8.74 3.52 9.59
CA ARG A 433 -9.06 3.88 10.98
C ARG A 433 -9.32 5.38 11.14
N ALA A 434 -8.61 6.22 10.40
CA ALA A 434 -8.82 7.67 10.39
C ALA A 434 -10.25 8.09 9.98
N LEU A 435 -10.93 7.30 9.12
CA LEU A 435 -12.31 7.56 8.71
C LEU A 435 -13.33 7.35 9.83
N TYR A 436 -12.95 6.65 10.91
CA TYR A 436 -13.78 6.54 12.10
C TYR A 436 -13.77 7.83 12.93
N LYS A 437 -12.61 8.49 13.02
CA LYS A 437 -12.38 9.69 13.84
C LYS A 437 -12.97 10.96 13.22
N GLY A 438 -13.18 10.99 11.91
CA GLY A 438 -13.73 12.14 11.16
C GLY A 438 -15.26 12.14 11.03
N LYS A 439 -15.99 11.58 12.01
CA LYS A 439 -17.45 11.56 12.05
C LYS A 439 -18.01 12.48 13.12
#